data_AF-X1SXT0-F1
#
_entry.id   AF-X1SXT0-F1
#
_cell.length_a   1.000
_cell.length_b   1.000
_cell.length_c   1.000
_cell.angle_alpha   90.00
_cell.angle_beta   90.00
_cell.angle_gamma   90.00
#
_symmetry.space_group_name_H-M   'P 1'
#
loop_
_entity.id
_entity.type
_entity.pdbx_description
1 polymer ?
#
loop_
_entity_poly.entity_id
_entity_poly.type
_entity_poly.pdbx_seq_one_letter_code
_entity_poly.pdbx_strand_id
1 'polypeptide(L)' 'MGNLKYLTVYGFSTENWTRDPDEIEGLFHLFAEVLNKETPELNKKNVRLRHIGHLDELPP' A
#
# COMPACT_ATOMS: atom_id res chain seq x y z
N MET A 1 19.35 21.37 4.06
CA MET A 1 19.00 19.96 3.80
C MET A 1 17.52 19.80 4.13
N GLY A 2 16.69 19.39 3.16
CA GLY A 2 15.23 19.36 3.32
C GLY A 2 14.78 18.17 4.16
N ASN A 3 14.06 18.43 5.25
CA ASN A 3 13.36 17.38 5.99
C ASN A 3 12.10 16.98 5.22
N LEU A 4 12.07 15.77 4.65
CA LEU A 4 10.89 15.25 3.97
C LEU A 4 9.77 14.99 4.99
N LYS A 5 8.66 15.74 4.89
CA LYS A 5 7.52 15.63 5.81
C LYS A 5 6.49 14.60 5.37
N TYR A 6 6.33 14.44 4.05
CA TYR A 6 5.35 13.55 3.44
C TYR A 6 5.94 12.90 2.21
N LEU A 7 5.66 11.61 2.06
CA LEU A 7 5.89 10.83 0.86
C LEU A 7 4.58 10.15 0.52
N THR A 8 4.05 10.42 -0.67
CA THR A 8 2.89 9.71 -1.21
C THR A 8 3.38 8.81 -2.33
N VAL A 9 3.12 7.52 -2.22
CA VAL A 9 3.47 6.52 -3.23
C VAL A 9 2.19 6.06 -3.91
N TYR A 10 2.19 6.05 -5.24
CA TYR A 10 1.06 5.56 -6.03
C TYR A 10 1.26 4.08 -6.35
N GLY A 11 0.55 3.21 -5.61
CA GLY A 11 0.72 1.75 -5.70
C GLY A 11 -0.34 1.02 -6.53
N PHE A 12 -1.54 1.58 -6.64
CA PHE A 12 -2.67 0.98 -7.36
C PHE A 12 -3.64 2.08 -7.81
N SER A 13 -4.13 1.97 -9.04
CA SER A 13 -5.06 2.93 -9.66
C SER A 13 -6.46 2.36 -9.84
N THR A 14 -7.45 3.24 -10.01
CA THR A 14 -8.83 2.82 -10.35
C THR A 14 -8.91 2.07 -11.67
N GLU A 15 -8.00 2.35 -12.62
CA GLU A 15 -7.93 1.63 -13.90
C GLU A 15 -7.37 0.21 -13.75
N ASN A 16 -6.63 -0.09 -12.67
CA ASN A 16 -6.08 -1.43 -12.45
C ASN A 16 -7.17 -2.47 -12.16
N TRP A 17 -8.38 -2.05 -11.79
CA TRP A 17 -9.56 -2.93 -11.67
C TRP A 17 -9.98 -3.60 -12.99
N THR A 18 -9.48 -3.13 -14.14
CA THR A 18 -9.76 -3.74 -15.45
C THR A 18 -8.89 -4.96 -15.75
N ARG A 19 -7.93 -5.29 -14.88
CA ARG A 19 -7.04 -6.46 -15.03
C ARG A 19 -7.74 -7.75 -14.59
N ASP A 20 -7.06 -8.86 -14.84
CA ASP A 20 -7.51 -10.18 -14.42
C ASP A 20 -7.67 -10.23 -12.88
N PRO A 21 -8.79 -10.74 -12.34
CA PRO A 21 -9.02 -10.82 -10.90
C PRO A 21 -7.92 -11.56 -10.14
N ASP A 22 -7.36 -12.63 -10.71
CA ASP A 22 -6.31 -13.42 -10.06
C ASP A 22 -5.00 -12.62 -9.97
N GLU A 23 -4.73 -11.75 -10.96
CA GLU A 23 -3.58 -10.83 -10.92
C GLU A 23 -3.76 -9.79 -9.81
N ILE A 24 -4.97 -9.23 -9.69
CA ILE A 24 -5.29 -8.24 -8.66
C ILE A 24 -5.14 -8.85 -7.26
N GLU A 25 -5.69 -10.05 -7.05
CA GLU A 25 -5.57 -10.77 -5.78
C GLU A 25 -4.11 -11.05 -5.43
N GLY A 26 -3.32 -11.56 -6.38
CA GLY A 26 -1.90 -11.83 -6.18
C GLY A 26 -1.10 -10.56 -5.83
N LEU A 27 -1.41 -9.43 -6.47
CA LEU A 27 -0.77 -8.15 -6.18
C LEU A 27 -1.08 -7.66 -4.76
N PHE A 28 -2.35 -7.71 -4.35
CA PHE A 28 -2.74 -7.31 -2.99
C PHE A 28 -2.18 -8.26 -1.91
N HIS A 29 -2.04 -9.55 -2.22
CA HIS A 29 -1.37 -10.50 -1.34
C HIS A 29 0.10 -10.11 -1.10
N LEU A 30 0.85 -9.80 -2.17
CA LEU A 30 2.22 -9.31 -2.04
C LEU A 30 2.30 -7.99 -1.26
N PHE A 31 1.38 -7.06 -1.53
CA PHE A 31 1.34 -5.80 -0.79
C PHE A 31 1.10 -6.03 0.71
N ALA A 32 0.18 -6.91 1.07
CA ALA A 32 -0.11 -7.24 2.47
C ALA A 32 1.11 -7.88 3.15
N GLU A 33 1.80 -8.80 2.47
CA GLU A 33 3.02 -9.43 3.00
C GLU A 33 4.10 -8.39 3.31
N VAL A 34 4.37 -7.48 2.36
CA VAL A 34 5.36 -6.42 2.53
C VAL A 34 4.96 -5.45 3.64
N LEU A 35 3.71 -5.03 3.69
CA LEU A 35 3.23 -4.13 4.76
C LEU A 35 3.37 -4.79 6.14
N ASN A 36 2.99 -6.05 6.28
CA ASN A 36 3.12 -6.78 7.55
C ASN A 36 4.59 -6.91 7.98
N LYS A 37 5.49 -7.16 7.02
CA LYS A 37 6.93 -7.28 7.28
C LYS A 37 7.59 -5.95 7.67
N GLU A 38 7.26 -4.86 6.97
CA GLU A 38 8.00 -3.60 7.06
C GLU A 38 7.39 -2.60 8.08
N THR A 39 6.09 -2.71 8.37
CA THR A 39 5.39 -1.79 9.31
C THR A 39 6.06 -1.70 10.69
N PRO A 40 6.56 -2.79 11.32
CA PRO A 40 7.25 -2.70 12.60
C PRO A 40 8.49 -1.80 12.55
N GLU A 41 9.29 -1.90 11.49
CA GLU A 41 10.49 -1.08 11.31
C GLU A 41 10.16 0.38 11.01
N LEU A 42 9.12 0.63 10.22
CA LEU A 42 8.61 1.97 9.95
C LEU A 42 8.13 2.64 11.25
N ASN A 43 7.43 1.91 12.10
CA ASN A 43 6.99 2.41 13.40
C ASN A 43 8.18 2.74 14.32
N LYS A 44 9.21 1.89 14.38
CA LYS A 44 10.46 2.18 15.13
C LYS A 44 11.16 3.46 14.65
N LYS A 45 11.02 3.78 13.35
CA LYS A 45 11.56 5.00 12.73
C LYS A 45 10.63 6.22 12.87
N ASN A 46 9.55 6.12 13.66
CA ASN A 46 8.51 7.15 13.80
C ASN A 46 7.86 7.56 12.47
N VAL A 47 7.81 6.64 11.51
CA VAL A 47 7.10 6.85 10.24
C VAL A 47 5.63 6.53 10.45
N ARG A 48 4.74 7.46 10.08
CA ARG A 48 3.30 7.26 10.11
C ARG A 48 2.78 6.86 8.73
N LEU A 49 2.36 5.60 8.59
CA LEU A 49 1.64 5.14 7.42
C LEU A 49 0.20 5.68 7.41
N ARG A 50 -0.28 6.04 6.22
CA ARG A 50 -1.67 6.42 5.95
C ARG A 50 -2.05 5.85 4.59
N HIS A 51 -3.27 5.35 4.46
CA HIS A 51 -3.81 4.97 3.16
C HIS A 51 -4.54 6.16 2.53
N ILE A 52 -4.62 6.16 1.20
CA ILE A 52 -5.47 7.05 0.40
C ILE A 52 -6.13 6.15 -0.64
N GLY A 53 -7.47 6.08 -0.65
CA GLY A 53 -8.23 5.21 -1.55
C GLY A 53 -9.44 4.56 -0.87
N HIS A 54 -10.05 3.60 -1.57
CA HIS A 54 -11.27 2.88 -1.17
C HIS A 54 -10.92 1.55 -0.52
N LEU A 55 -11.09 1.44 0.81
CA LEU A 55 -10.81 0.21 1.55
C LEU A 55 -11.87 -0.88 1.34
N ASP A 56 -13.08 -0.47 0.99
CA ASP A 56 -14.23 -1.32 0.70
C ASP A 56 -14.12 -2.07 -0.63
N GLU A 57 -13.23 -1.64 -1.52
CA GLU A 57 -12.93 -2.31 -2.78
C GLU A 57 -11.82 -3.38 -2.65
N LEU A 58 -11.13 -3.46 -1.51
CA LEU A 58 -9.99 -4.37 -1.36
C LEU A 58 -10.43 -5.85 -1.39
N PRO A 59 -9.63 -6.73 -1.99
CA PRO A 59 -9.81 -8.17 -1.86
C PRO A 59 -9.77 -8.61 -0.38
N PRO A 60 -10.48 -9.69 -0.01
CA PRO A 60 -10.58 -10.18 1.36
C PRO A 60 -9.27 -10.68 1.96
#